data_AF-B0SLM2-F1
#
_entry.id   AF-B0SLM2-F1
#
_cell.length_a   1.000
_cell.length_b   1.000
_cell.length_c   1.000
_cell.angle_alpha   90.00
_cell.angle_beta   90.00
_cell.angle_gamma   90.00
#
_symmetry.space_group_name_H-M   'P 1'
#
loop_
_entity.id
_entity.type
_entity.pdbx_description
1 polymer ?
#
loop_
_entity_poly.entity_id
_entity_poly.type
_entity_poly.pdbx_seq_one_letter_code
_entity_poly.pdbx_strand_id
1 'polypeptide(L)'
;MPLSEIQLKLIQESKGILVRNLHLTTEEAIEVISNAIKRELVVRKITMEVLEISSLSVRTSFVRAVVKNVQDQVMKNPKWKSNKCGKVH
;
A
#
# COMPACT_ATOMS: atom_id res chain seq x y z
N MET A 1 14.71 3.89 10.63
CA MET A 1 14.99 4.66 9.40
C MET A 1 13.83 5.60 9.12
N PRO A 2 14.07 6.91 8.97
CA PRO A 2 13.05 7.86 8.53
C PRO A 2 12.62 7.55 7.08
N LEU A 3 11.35 7.79 6.74
CA LEU A 3 10.83 7.62 5.38
C LEU A 3 11.35 8.74 4.47
N SER A 4 11.65 8.44 3.20
CA SER A 4 12.01 9.46 2.21
C SER A 4 10.81 10.34 1.84
N GLU A 5 11.06 11.55 1.33
CA GLU A 5 10.01 12.49 0.93
C GLU A 5 9.09 11.92 -0.16
N ILE A 6 9.66 11.15 -1.10
CA ILE A 6 8.91 10.43 -2.14
C ILE A 6 8.03 9.33 -1.52
N GLN A 7 8.55 8.57 -0.56
CA GLN A 7 7.76 7.57 0.17
C GLN A 7 6.59 8.22 0.91
N LEU A 8 6.83 9.35 1.57
CA LEU A 8 5.78 10.11 2.26
C LEU A 8 4.70 10.56 1.28
N LYS A 9 5.07 11.14 0.14
CA LYS A 9 4.10 11.60 -0.86
C LYS A 9 3.23 10.46 -1.41
N LEU A 10 3.85 9.33 -1.75
CA LEU A 10 3.13 8.13 -2.21
C LEU A 10 2.15 7.59 -1.17
N ILE A 11 2.56 7.55 0.10
CA ILE A 11 1.70 7.13 1.21
C ILE A 11 0.51 8.10 1.36
N GLN A 12 0.75 9.41 1.27
CA GLN A 12 -0.28 10.45 1.42
C GLN A 12 -1.31 10.44 0.28
N GLU A 13 -0.90 10.17 -0.96
CA GLU A 13 -1.82 10.04 -2.08
C GLU A 13 -2.62 8.71 -2.00
N SER A 14 -1.93 7.61 -1.66
CA SER A 14 -2.53 6.27 -1.61
C SER A 14 -3.52 6.11 -0.46
N LYS A 15 -3.25 6.70 0.72
CA LYS A 15 -4.15 6.61 1.88
C LYS A 15 -5.53 7.21 1.58
N GLY A 16 -5.59 8.28 0.78
CA GLY A 16 -6.84 8.95 0.44
C GLY A 16 -7.80 8.02 -0.31
N ILE A 17 -7.27 7.11 -1.12
CA ILE A 17 -8.08 6.11 -1.85
C ILE A 17 -8.62 5.06 -0.88
N LEU A 18 -7.78 4.57 0.05
CA LEU A 18 -8.19 3.56 1.03
C LEU A 18 -9.26 4.12 1.99
N VAL A 19 -9.03 5.30 2.57
CA VAL A 19 -9.96 5.95 3.51
C VAL A 19 -11.32 6.26 2.85
N ARG A 20 -11.33 6.63 1.57
CA ARG A 20 -12.59 6.95 0.85
C ARG A 20 -13.43 5.72 0.50
N ASN A 21 -12.79 4.56 0.28
CA ASN A 21 -13.47 3.38 -0.26
C ASN A 21 -13.67 2.28 0.78
N LEU A 22 -12.99 2.37 1.92
CA LEU A 22 -12.96 1.36 2.97
C LEU A 22 -13.13 2.05 4.33
N HIS A 23 -13.51 1.29 5.35
CA HIS A 23 -13.59 1.79 6.72
C HIS A 23 -12.21 1.81 7.40
N LEU A 24 -11.19 2.36 6.72
CA LEU A 24 -9.89 2.61 7.32
C LEU A 24 -9.82 4.05 7.83
N THR A 25 -9.26 4.23 9.03
CA THR A 25 -8.77 5.54 9.44
C THR A 25 -7.54 5.93 8.63
N THR A 26 -7.20 7.22 8.65
CA THR A 26 -5.97 7.73 8.04
C THR A 26 -4.73 7.01 8.55
N GLU A 27 -4.68 6.71 9.85
CA GLU A 27 -3.54 6.05 10.51
C GLU A 27 -3.44 4.59 10.09
N GLU A 28 -4.55 3.85 10.08
CA GLU A 28 -4.59 2.46 9.62
C GLU A 28 -4.17 2.34 8.15
N ALA A 29 -4.63 3.27 7.29
CA ALA A 29 -4.25 3.29 5.89
C ALA A 29 -2.74 3.54 5.72
N ILE A 30 -2.16 4.49 6.47
CA ILE A 30 -0.72 4.75 6.47
C ILE A 30 0.05 3.52 6.94
N GLU A 31 -0.39 2.87 8.02
CA GLU A 31 0.26 1.69 8.57
C GLU A 31 0.26 0.53 7.57
N VAL A 32 -0.89 0.21 6.98
CA VAL A 32 -1.04 -0.89 6.00
C VAL A 32 -0.12 -0.68 4.80
N ILE A 33 -0.09 0.53 4.23
CA ILE A 33 0.76 0.85 3.08
C ILE A 33 2.25 0.77 3.47
N SER A 34 2.62 1.36 4.62
CA SER A 34 4.00 1.37 5.09
C SER A 34 4.53 -0.04 5.35
N ASN A 35 3.72 -0.90 5.95
CA ASN A 35 4.07 -2.29 6.22
C ASN A 35 4.20 -3.10 4.93
N ALA A 36 3.32 -2.88 3.94
CA ALA A 36 3.42 -3.52 2.63
C ALA A 36 4.72 -3.16 1.90
N ILE A 37 5.11 -1.88 1.90
CA ILE A 37 6.36 -1.40 1.29
C ILE A 37 7.57 -2.03 2.00
N LYS A 38 7.63 -1.91 3.34
CA LYS A 38 8.74 -2.47 4.14
C LYS A 38 8.91 -3.97 3.92
N ARG A 39 7.80 -4.71 3.90
CA ARG A 39 7.80 -6.16 3.67
C ARG A 39 8.37 -6.49 2.30
N GLU A 40 7.96 -5.78 1.25
CA GLU A 40 8.44 -6.05 -0.11
C GLU A 40 9.93 -5.72 -0.29
N LEU A 41 10.42 -4.64 0.33
CA LEU A 41 11.85 -4.31 0.36
C LEU A 41 12.68 -5.44 1.00
N VAL A 42 12.21 -5.98 2.13
CA VAL A 42 12.86 -7.12 2.82
C VAL A 42 12.84 -8.38 1.96
N VAL A 43 11.68 -8.73 1.36
CA VAL A 43 11.53 -9.93 0.52
C VAL A 43 12.50 -9.89 -0.67
N ARG A 44 12.64 -8.73 -1.31
CA ARG A 44 13.54 -8.55 -2.46
C ARG A 44 14.99 -8.31 -2.07
N LYS A 45 15.27 -8.08 -0.78
CA LYS A 45 16.59 -7.72 -0.25
C LYS A 45 17.16 -6.46 -0.93
N ILE A 46 16.31 -5.46 -1.15
CA ILE A 46 16.70 -4.17 -1.74
C ILE A 46 16.30 -3.03 -0.80
N THR A 47 16.98 -1.89 -0.97
CA THR A 47 16.59 -0.63 -0.32
C THR A 47 15.72 0.21 -1.25
N MET A 48 15.17 1.30 -0.73
CA MET A 48 14.38 2.22 -1.55
C MET A 48 15.25 2.92 -2.59
N GLU A 49 16.47 3.29 -2.23
CA GLU A 49 17.45 3.96 -3.09
C GLU A 49 17.82 3.05 -4.27
N VAL A 50 18.02 1.75 -4.02
CA VAL A 50 18.26 0.76 -5.07
C VAL A 50 17.04 0.61 -5.98
N LEU A 51 15.83 0.61 -5.42
CA LEU A 51 14.60 0.55 -6.18
C LEU A 51 14.43 1.77 -7.10
N GLU A 52 14.80 2.97 -6.65
CA GLU A 52 14.68 4.21 -7.43
C GLU A 52 15.49 4.19 -8.73
N ILE A 53 16.73 3.66 -8.65
CA ILE A 53 17.63 3.51 -9.81
C ILE A 53 17.41 2.21 -10.60
N SER A 54 16.51 1.34 -10.14
CA SER A 54 16.21 0.08 -10.82
C SER A 54 15.46 0.30 -12.14
N SER A 55 15.48 -0.72 -13.00
CA SER A 55 14.75 -0.69 -14.26
C SER A 55 13.25 -0.49 -14.05
N LEU A 56 12.58 0.06 -15.07
CA LEU A 56 11.13 0.24 -15.05
C LEU A 56 10.39 -1.06 -14.72
N SER A 57 10.82 -2.19 -15.30
CA SER A 57 10.18 -3.49 -15.05
C SER A 57 10.27 -3.93 -13.59
N VAL A 58 11.42 -3.71 -12.93
CA VAL A 58 11.62 -4.00 -11.50
C VAL A 58 10.72 -3.11 -10.64
N ARG A 59 10.69 -1.80 -10.91
CA ARG A 59 9.85 -0.84 -10.20
C ARG A 59 8.35 -1.16 -10.35
N THR A 60 7.90 -1.46 -11.56
CA THR A 60 6.50 -1.88 -11.81
C THR A 60 6.17 -3.18 -11.08
N SER A 61 7.07 -4.16 -11.12
CA SER A 61 6.88 -5.42 -10.39
C SER A 61 6.79 -5.20 -8.87
N PHE A 62 7.61 -4.31 -8.32
CA PHE A 62 7.56 -3.93 -6.90
C PHE A 62 6.21 -3.32 -6.52
N VAL A 63 5.75 -2.32 -7.29
CA VAL A 63 4.47 -1.66 -7.05
C VAL A 63 3.31 -2.67 -7.09
N ARG A 64 3.28 -3.58 -8.07
CA ARG A 64 2.25 -4.62 -8.17
C ARG A 64 2.23 -5.53 -6.93
N ALA A 65 3.40 -5.90 -6.41
CA ALA A 65 3.49 -6.74 -5.22
C ALA A 65 3.01 -6.01 -3.95
N VAL A 66 3.40 -4.73 -3.78
CA VAL A 66 2.91 -3.88 -2.69
C VAL A 66 1.39 -3.73 -2.73
N VAL A 67 0.82 -3.41 -3.91
CA VAL A 67 -0.63 -3.25 -4.08
C VAL A 67 -1.36 -4.57 -3.75
N LYS A 68 -0.88 -5.70 -4.25
CA LYS A 68 -1.44 -7.01 -3.93
C LYS A 68 -1.40 -7.28 -2.42
N ASN A 69 -0.30 -6.94 -1.76
CA ASN A 69 -0.18 -7.14 -0.32
C ASN A 69 -1.16 -6.26 0.47
N VAL A 70 -1.34 -4.99 0.08
CA VAL A 70 -2.36 -4.10 0.68
C VAL A 70 -3.75 -4.68 0.50
N GLN A 71 -4.08 -5.15 -0.72
CA GLN A 71 -5.36 -5.80 -1.00
C GLN A 71 -5.58 -7.03 -0.11
N ASP A 72 -4.58 -7.91 0.02
CA ASP A 72 -4.67 -9.11 0.85
C ASP A 72 -4.91 -8.76 2.33
N GLN A 73 -4.25 -7.71 2.85
CA GLN A 73 -4.46 -7.25 4.23
C GLN A 73 -5.87 -6.70 4.43
N VAL A 74 -6.36 -5.87 3.51
CA VAL A 74 -7.74 -5.34 3.53
C VAL A 74 -8.75 -6.48 3.49
N MET A 75 -8.57 -7.46 2.60
CA MET A 75 -9.51 -8.57 2.44
C MET A 75 -9.50 -9.55 3.63
N LYS A 76 -8.41 -9.61 4.39
CA LYS A 76 -8.32 -10.41 5.61
C LYS A 76 -8.97 -9.74 6.82
N ASN A 77 -9.14 -8.42 6.82
CA ASN A 77 -9.76 -7.70 7.93
C ASN A 77 -11.25 -7.43 7.64
N PRO A 78 -12.19 -8.15 8.29
CA PRO A 78 -13.62 -7.97 8.06
C PRO A 78 -14.12 -6.57 8.42
N LYS A 79 -13.44 -5.87 9.34
CA LYS A 79 -13.81 -4.51 9.78
C LYS A 79 -13.56 -3.45 8.71
N TRP A 80 -12.63 -3.71 7.79
CA TRP A 80 -12.25 -2.78 6.74
C TRP A 80 -12.97 -3.05 5.42
N LYS A 81 -13.63 -4.21 5.27
CA LYS A 81 -14.42 -4.53 4.09
C LYS A 81 -15.55 -3.52 3.96
N SER A 82 -15.51 -2.73 2.88
CA SER A 82 -16.59 -1.83 2.50
C SER A 82 -17.90 -2.60 2.37
N ASN A 83 -18.98 -2.08 2.97
CA ASN A 83 -20.32 -2.51 2.65
C ASN A 83 -20.66 -2.04 1.21
N LYS A 84 -20.20 -2.75 0.19
CA LYS A 84 -20.95 -2.83 -1.08
C LYS A 84 -22.00 -3.94 -0.98
N CYS A 85 -22.81 -3.91 0.08
CA CYS A 85 -24.15 -4.46 0.07
C CYS A 85 -25.10 -3.30 -0.17
N GLY A 86 -25.15 -2.86 -1.42
CA GLY A 86 -26.13 -1.93 -1.94
C GLY A 86 -26.62 -2.51 -3.26
N LYS A 87 -27.57 -3.44 -3.16
CA LYS A 87 -28.35 -3.96 -4.29
C LYS A 87 -28.81 -2.77 -5.14
N VAL A 88 -28.46 -2.76 -6.42
CA VAL A 88 -29.30 -2.08 -7.41
C VAL A 88 -30.54 -2.96 -7.57
N HIS A 89 -31.68 -2.46 -7.09
CA HIS A 89 -33.01 -2.90 -7.52
C HIS A 89 -33.24 -2.49 -8.97
#